data_AF-A0AAN0MEX2-F1
#
_entry.id   AF-A0AAN0MEX2-F1
#
_cell.length_a   1.000
_cell.length_b   1.000
_cell.length_c   1.000
_cell.angle_alpha   90.00
_cell.angle_beta   90.00
_cell.angle_gamma   90.00
#
_symmetry.space_group_name_H-M   'P 1'
#
loop_
_entity.id
_entity.type
_entity.pdbx_description
1 polymer ?
#
loop_
_entity_poly.entity_id
_entity_poly.type
_entity_poly.pdbx_seq_one_letter_code
_entity_poly.pdbx_strand_id
1 'polypeptide(L)'
;MDQVQRMTADYSEATGLASVIVEARGVPVAAPCAFTEFCQAMRSDPVRAKLCESCDAHGGLQSLIEQSPRIYRCHAGLIDFSVPMMEGDKYLGAIASGQVRQTDDADQPQYLTTGSTWQDDPRLVELYNQVPVYSRRRIIAASETLLGLSKSAGLVNKCPIFNLPTRSGSRAAETVHPERTQPQFQLLTQIVSADDESGSRTVSEHHAALRDALTAENLDEAFIQGMRPAVSAIVSASVYRGAQNL
;
A
#
# COMPACT_ATOMS: atom_id res chain seq x y z
N MET A 1 0.62 -14.14 -15.44
CA MET A 1 0.09 -12.75 -15.41
C MET A 1 -1.34 -12.67 -15.91
N ASP A 2 -1.68 -13.24 -17.07
CA ASP A 2 -2.99 -13.09 -17.71
C ASP A 2 -4.20 -13.48 -16.85
N GLN A 3 -4.09 -14.55 -16.05
CA GLN A 3 -5.18 -14.97 -15.17
C GLN A 3 -5.45 -13.94 -14.06
N VAL A 4 -4.39 -13.39 -13.45
CA VAL A 4 -4.51 -12.38 -12.40
C VAL A 4 -5.08 -11.09 -12.97
N GLN A 5 -4.62 -10.68 -14.16
CA GLN A 5 -5.16 -9.50 -14.82
C GLN A 5 -6.66 -9.64 -15.13
N ARG A 6 -7.10 -10.81 -15.63
CA ARG A 6 -8.54 -11.06 -15.85
C ARG A 6 -9.33 -11.00 -14.55
N MET A 7 -8.86 -11.66 -13.49
CA MET A 7 -9.49 -11.60 -12.18
C MET A 7 -9.62 -10.16 -11.66
N THR A 8 -8.56 -9.36 -11.78
CA THR A 8 -8.57 -7.95 -11.37
C THR A 8 -9.55 -7.12 -12.21
N ALA A 9 -9.63 -7.37 -13.51
CA ALA A 9 -10.57 -6.70 -14.40
C ALA A 9 -12.03 -7.05 -14.08
N ASP A 10 -12.34 -8.34 -13.93
CA ASP A 10 -13.70 -8.81 -13.58
C ASP A 10 -14.14 -8.28 -12.21
N TYR A 11 -13.22 -8.24 -11.24
CA TYR A 11 -13.44 -7.65 -9.94
C TYR A 11 -13.72 -6.13 -10.03
N SER A 12 -12.94 -5.42 -10.83
CA SER A 12 -13.09 -3.97 -11.05
C SER A 12 -14.45 -3.65 -11.68
N GLU A 13 -14.84 -4.41 -12.71
CA GLU A 13 -16.15 -4.32 -13.37
C GLU A 13 -17.30 -4.60 -12.40
N ALA A 14 -17.22 -5.67 -11.61
CA ALA A 14 -18.28 -6.08 -10.69
C ALA A 14 -18.46 -5.12 -9.51
N THR A 15 -17.38 -4.50 -9.03
CA THR A 15 -17.40 -3.63 -7.85
C THR A 15 -17.57 -2.15 -8.19
N GLY A 16 -17.20 -1.75 -9.41
CA GLY A 16 -17.07 -0.37 -9.83
C GLY A 16 -15.87 0.36 -9.22
N LEU A 17 -14.90 -0.38 -8.67
CA LEU A 17 -13.66 0.17 -8.11
C LEU A 17 -12.55 0.13 -9.14
N ALA A 18 -11.74 1.18 -9.19
CA ALA A 18 -10.49 1.17 -9.93
C ALA A 18 -9.57 0.10 -9.33
N SER A 19 -8.81 -0.62 -10.14
CA SER A 19 -7.86 -1.64 -9.67
C SER A 19 -6.62 -1.72 -10.56
N VAL A 20 -5.47 -2.02 -9.96
CA VAL A 20 -4.19 -2.15 -10.66
C VAL A 20 -3.30 -3.19 -9.99
N ILE A 21 -2.50 -3.88 -10.79
CA ILE A 21 -1.46 -4.79 -10.31
C ILE A 21 -0.15 -4.02 -10.31
N VAL A 22 0.51 -3.98 -9.14
CA VAL A 22 1.78 -3.28 -8.94
C VAL A 22 2.87 -4.23 -8.47
N GLU A 23 4.11 -3.93 -8.82
CA GLU A 23 5.29 -4.55 -8.22
C GLU A 23 5.58 -3.99 -6.81
N ALA A 24 6.60 -4.51 -6.14
CA ALA A 24 6.93 -4.18 -4.75
C ALA A 24 7.14 -2.69 -4.46
N ARG A 25 7.63 -1.90 -5.42
CA ARG A 25 7.79 -0.44 -5.34
C ARG A 25 6.54 0.34 -5.79
N GLY A 26 5.42 -0.34 -5.99
CA GLY A 26 4.14 0.27 -6.36
C GLY A 26 4.01 0.68 -7.83
N VAL A 27 4.98 0.32 -8.67
CA VAL A 27 4.93 0.60 -10.12
C VAL A 27 3.94 -0.37 -10.80
N PRO A 28 2.96 0.13 -11.58
CA PRO A 28 2.05 -0.72 -12.34
C PRO A 28 2.78 -1.68 -13.29
N VAL A 29 2.44 -2.97 -13.22
CA VAL A 29 2.98 -4.01 -14.12
C VAL A 29 1.97 -4.52 -15.14
N ALA A 30 0.74 -4.01 -15.07
CA ALA A 30 -0.33 -4.30 -16.00
C ALA A 30 -1.19 -3.06 -16.24
N ALA A 31 -2.01 -3.11 -17.30
CA ALA A 31 -2.96 -2.04 -17.59
C ALA A 31 -3.93 -1.83 -16.40
N PRO A 32 -4.09 -0.59 -15.92
CA PRO A 32 -5.07 -0.30 -14.88
C PRO A 32 -6.51 -0.58 -15.35
N CYS A 33 -7.35 -1.03 -14.42
CA CYS A 33 -8.77 -1.31 -14.64
C CYS A 33 -9.61 -0.17 -14.01
N ALA A 34 -10.54 0.40 -14.77
CA ALA A 34 -11.50 1.40 -14.33
C ALA A 34 -10.91 2.59 -13.54
N PHE A 35 -9.68 3.02 -13.84
CA PHE A 35 -9.09 4.19 -13.19
C PHE A 35 -9.95 5.44 -13.43
N THR A 36 -10.16 6.22 -12.38
CA THR A 36 -10.85 7.51 -12.45
C THR A 36 -10.03 8.49 -13.29
N GLU A 37 -10.70 9.41 -14.00
CA GLU A 37 -10.01 10.44 -14.77
C GLU A 37 -9.08 11.30 -13.90
N PHE A 38 -9.46 11.53 -12.64
CA PHE A 38 -8.59 12.18 -11.65
C PHE A 38 -7.27 11.42 -11.47
N CYS A 39 -7.31 10.13 -11.15
CA CYS A 39 -6.10 9.36 -10.93
C CYS A 39 -5.27 9.14 -12.20
N GLN A 40 -5.91 9.09 -13.38
CA GLN A 40 -5.21 9.11 -14.66
C GLN A 40 -4.46 10.43 -14.86
N ALA A 41 -5.10 11.56 -14.62
CA ALA A 41 -4.49 12.89 -14.72
C ALA A 41 -3.35 13.07 -13.70
N MET A 42 -3.53 12.59 -12.46
CA MET A 42 -2.49 12.57 -11.43
C MET A 42 -1.26 11.79 -11.91
N ARG A 43 -1.44 10.56 -12.43
CA ARG A 43 -0.33 9.70 -12.87
C ARG A 43 0.28 10.11 -14.23
N SER A 44 -0.34 11.02 -14.96
CA SER A 44 0.24 11.59 -16.20
C SER A 44 1.40 12.56 -15.92
N ASP A 45 1.48 13.09 -14.71
CA ASP A 45 2.58 13.95 -14.26
C ASP A 45 3.64 13.10 -13.54
N PRO A 46 4.93 13.17 -13.94
CA PRO A 46 5.96 12.31 -13.36
C PRO A 46 6.21 12.47 -11.86
N VAL A 47 5.93 13.65 -11.30
CA VAL A 47 6.11 13.90 -9.85
C VAL A 47 4.95 13.27 -9.09
N ARG A 48 3.71 13.50 -9.54
CA ARG A 48 2.51 12.93 -8.92
C ARG A 48 2.41 11.42 -9.13
N ALA A 49 2.88 10.90 -10.25
CA ALA A 49 3.00 9.46 -10.50
C ALA A 49 3.85 8.77 -9.43
N LYS A 50 5.01 9.32 -9.08
CA LYS A 50 5.87 8.77 -8.02
C LYS A 50 5.19 8.79 -6.65
N LEU A 51 4.40 9.82 -6.33
CA LEU A 51 3.63 9.88 -5.09
C LEU A 51 2.54 8.78 -5.06
N CYS A 52 1.87 8.55 -6.19
CA CYS A 52 0.90 7.47 -6.35
C CYS A 52 1.57 6.09 -6.16
N GLU A 53 2.67 5.82 -6.86
CA GLU A 53 3.44 4.57 -6.74
C GLU A 53 3.92 4.35 -5.30
N SER A 54 4.38 5.40 -4.61
CA SER A 54 4.79 5.33 -3.21
C SER A 54 3.62 4.92 -2.29
N CYS A 55 2.41 5.42 -2.53
CA CYS A 55 1.21 5.00 -1.79
C CYS A 55 0.86 3.53 -2.07
N ASP A 56 0.92 3.11 -3.35
CA ASP A 56 0.64 1.74 -3.76
C ASP A 56 1.64 0.76 -3.10
N ALA A 57 2.93 1.13 -3.05
CA ALA A 57 3.99 0.39 -2.38
C ALA A 57 3.76 0.26 -0.87
N HIS A 58 3.41 1.38 -0.21
CA HIS A 58 3.08 1.42 1.20
C HIS A 58 1.92 0.47 1.53
N GLY A 59 0.81 0.63 0.83
CA GLY A 59 -0.37 -0.21 1.01
C GLY A 59 -0.04 -1.69 0.81
N GLY A 60 0.70 -2.03 -0.26
CA GLY A 60 1.12 -3.39 -0.54
C GLY A 60 1.95 -4.00 0.58
N LEU A 61 2.97 -3.29 1.05
CA LEU A 61 3.86 -3.77 2.11
C LEU A 61 3.13 -3.91 3.45
N GLN A 62 2.28 -2.96 3.82
CA GLN A 62 1.47 -3.05 5.03
C GLN A 62 0.52 -4.26 4.98
N SER A 63 -0.13 -4.47 3.83
CA SER A 63 -1.03 -5.61 3.66
C SER A 63 -0.32 -6.97 3.74
N LEU A 64 0.96 -7.02 3.34
CA LEU A 64 1.81 -8.19 3.53
C LEU A 64 2.09 -8.46 5.01
N ILE A 65 2.45 -7.41 5.76
CA ILE A 65 2.82 -7.51 7.18
C ILE A 65 1.61 -7.88 8.04
N GLU A 66 0.48 -7.21 7.81
CA GLU A 66 -0.76 -7.43 8.55
C GLU A 66 -1.52 -8.68 8.08
N GLN A 67 -1.18 -9.21 6.91
CA GLN A 67 -1.81 -10.39 6.31
C GLN A 67 -3.31 -10.23 6.07
N SER A 68 -3.71 -8.98 5.87
CA SER A 68 -5.08 -8.57 5.66
C SER A 68 -5.08 -7.41 4.66
N PRO A 69 -6.23 -7.07 4.06
CA PRO A 69 -6.29 -5.94 3.16
C PRO A 69 -5.97 -4.67 3.94
N ARG A 70 -4.95 -3.92 3.50
CA ARG A 70 -4.66 -2.63 4.12
C ARG A 70 -5.50 -1.58 3.42
N ILE A 71 -6.45 -0.99 4.12
CA ILE A 71 -7.17 0.22 3.67
C ILE A 71 -6.38 1.45 4.11
N TYR A 72 -6.17 2.41 3.21
CA TYR A 72 -5.42 3.62 3.49
C TYR A 72 -5.95 4.81 2.67
N ARG A 73 -5.64 6.01 3.15
CA ARG A 73 -5.87 7.24 2.41
C ARG A 73 -4.60 7.59 1.63
N CYS A 74 -4.67 7.61 0.31
CA CYS A 74 -3.53 7.95 -0.54
C CYS A 74 -3.17 9.43 -0.41
N HIS A 75 -2.05 9.81 -1.01
CA HIS A 75 -1.55 11.18 -0.93
C HIS A 75 -2.54 12.23 -1.47
N ALA A 76 -3.41 11.84 -2.39
CA ALA A 76 -4.44 12.71 -2.95
C ALA A 76 -5.70 12.84 -2.07
N GLY A 77 -5.77 12.11 -0.96
CA GLY A 77 -6.92 12.11 -0.05
C GLY A 77 -8.00 11.08 -0.38
N LEU A 78 -7.85 10.32 -1.47
CA LEU A 78 -8.75 9.21 -1.82
C LEU A 78 -8.47 7.96 -0.97
N ILE A 79 -9.49 7.11 -0.82
CA ILE A 79 -9.34 5.82 -0.17
C ILE A 79 -8.97 4.76 -1.20
N ASP A 80 -7.87 4.08 -0.92
CA ASP A 80 -7.38 2.90 -1.60
C ASP A 80 -7.21 1.75 -0.60
N PHE A 81 -7.05 0.54 -1.11
CA PHE A 81 -6.60 -0.60 -0.34
C PHE A 81 -5.75 -1.53 -1.18
N SER A 82 -4.92 -2.32 -0.51
CA SER A 82 -4.03 -3.27 -1.17
C SER A 82 -4.17 -4.66 -0.58
N VAL A 83 -4.04 -5.67 -1.46
CA VAL A 83 -3.92 -7.08 -1.11
C VAL A 83 -2.57 -7.57 -1.62
N PRO A 84 -1.75 -8.25 -0.79
CA PRO A 84 -0.40 -8.62 -1.19
C PRO A 84 -0.44 -9.76 -2.21
N MET A 85 0.60 -9.86 -3.04
CA MET A 85 0.83 -10.97 -3.95
C MET A 85 2.18 -11.62 -3.66
N MET A 86 2.15 -12.93 -3.50
CA MET A 86 3.23 -13.79 -3.08
C MET A 86 3.38 -14.97 -4.05
N GLU A 87 4.62 -15.39 -4.28
CA GLU A 87 4.94 -16.68 -4.90
C GLU A 87 5.89 -17.43 -3.97
N GLY A 88 5.36 -18.40 -3.23
CA GLY A 88 6.10 -19.00 -2.12
C GLY A 88 6.33 -17.98 -1.00
N ASP A 89 7.60 -17.74 -0.67
CA ASP A 89 8.08 -16.74 0.29
C ASP A 89 8.43 -15.39 -0.35
N LYS A 90 8.35 -15.29 -1.68
CA LYS A 90 8.72 -14.08 -2.42
C LYS A 90 7.56 -13.11 -2.53
N TYR A 91 7.76 -11.88 -2.05
CA TYR A 91 6.85 -10.76 -2.30
C TYR A 91 7.00 -10.25 -3.73
N LEU A 92 5.91 -10.32 -4.50
CA LEU A 92 5.86 -9.85 -5.88
C LEU A 92 5.38 -8.41 -5.99
N GLY A 93 4.59 -7.94 -5.02
CA GLY A 93 3.89 -6.68 -5.06
C GLY A 93 2.46 -6.84 -4.57
N ALA A 94 1.53 -6.05 -5.08
CA ALA A 94 0.15 -6.05 -4.60
C ALA A 94 -0.87 -5.82 -5.72
N ILE A 95 -2.12 -6.20 -5.44
CA ILE A 95 -3.27 -5.68 -6.16
C ILE A 95 -3.79 -4.50 -5.34
N ALA A 96 -3.69 -3.29 -5.90
CA ALA A 96 -4.25 -2.08 -5.32
C ALA A 96 -5.62 -1.80 -5.94
N SER A 97 -6.58 -1.38 -5.13
CA SER A 97 -7.94 -1.08 -5.56
C SER A 97 -8.53 0.08 -4.76
N GLY A 98 -9.42 0.86 -5.35
CA GLY A 98 -10.03 2.01 -4.68
C GLY A 98 -10.37 3.13 -5.64
N GLN A 99 -9.69 4.27 -5.44
CA GLN A 99 -9.94 5.57 -6.06
C GLN A 99 -11.35 6.06 -5.77
N VAL A 100 -11.69 6.10 -4.49
CA VAL A 100 -13.00 6.56 -4.03
C VAL A 100 -12.87 7.61 -2.95
N ARG A 101 -13.85 8.51 -2.89
CA ARG A 101 -14.09 9.32 -1.70
C ARG A 101 -14.94 8.51 -0.72
N GLN A 102 -14.77 8.74 0.58
CA GLN A 102 -15.58 8.08 1.61
C GLN A 102 -16.60 9.07 2.19
N THR A 103 -17.83 8.62 2.44
CA THR A 103 -18.89 9.45 3.05
C THR A 103 -18.57 9.88 4.48
N ASP A 104 -17.86 9.02 5.23
CA ASP A 104 -17.57 9.17 6.66
C ASP A 104 -16.06 9.38 6.84
N ASP A 105 -15.59 10.58 6.51
CA ASP A 105 -14.17 10.87 6.28
C ASP A 105 -13.33 11.09 7.55
N ALA A 106 -13.97 11.10 8.73
CA ALA A 106 -13.40 11.62 9.97
C ALA A 106 -12.30 10.77 10.62
N ASP A 107 -12.23 9.46 10.33
CA ASP A 107 -11.48 8.51 11.19
C ASP A 107 -10.20 7.93 10.57
N GLN A 108 -9.81 8.31 9.35
CA GLN A 108 -8.57 7.79 8.74
C GLN A 108 -7.39 8.77 8.86
N PRO A 109 -6.25 8.32 9.40
CA PRO A 109 -5.07 9.15 9.54
C PRO A 109 -4.53 9.57 8.16
N GLN A 110 -4.12 10.83 8.06
CA GLN A 110 -3.74 11.48 6.79
C GLN A 110 -2.23 11.46 6.54
N TYR A 111 -1.51 10.45 7.03
CA TYR A 111 -0.04 10.43 7.01
C TYR A 111 0.56 10.49 5.60
N LEU A 112 -0.15 10.02 4.58
CA LEU A 112 0.30 10.06 3.18
C LEU A 112 -0.01 11.38 2.45
N THR A 113 -0.89 12.24 2.98
CA THR A 113 -1.33 13.45 2.26
C THR A 113 -0.31 14.59 2.28
N THR A 114 0.73 14.47 3.11
CA THR A 114 1.79 15.47 3.26
C THR A 114 2.56 15.65 1.94
N GLY A 115 2.56 16.88 1.39
CA GLY A 115 3.30 17.23 0.17
C GLY A 115 2.50 17.14 -1.13
N SER A 116 1.20 16.86 -1.07
CA SER A 116 0.31 16.95 -2.23
C SER A 116 -0.09 18.40 -2.52
N THR A 117 0.10 18.85 -3.76
CA THR A 117 -0.25 20.21 -4.24
C THR A 117 -1.22 20.18 -5.42
N TRP A 118 -1.99 19.10 -5.59
CA TRP A 118 -2.90 18.96 -6.73
C TRP A 118 -4.11 19.89 -6.63
N GLN A 119 -4.41 20.38 -5.44
CA GLN A 119 -5.54 21.26 -5.14
C GLN A 119 -5.39 22.65 -5.77
N ASP A 120 -4.17 23.04 -6.16
CA ASP A 120 -3.88 24.31 -6.84
C ASP A 120 -4.23 24.26 -8.34
N ASP A 121 -4.50 23.08 -8.90
CA ASP A 121 -4.91 22.87 -10.28
C ASP A 121 -6.45 22.74 -10.38
N PRO A 122 -7.16 23.75 -10.93
CA PRO A 122 -8.62 23.72 -11.03
C PRO A 122 -9.16 22.51 -11.80
N ARG A 123 -8.40 22.02 -12.80
CA ARG A 123 -8.80 20.83 -13.57
C ARG A 123 -8.77 19.60 -12.68
N LEU A 124 -7.74 19.43 -11.86
CA LEU A 124 -7.65 18.29 -10.94
C LEU A 124 -8.72 18.37 -9.86
N VAL A 125 -9.06 19.57 -9.38
CA VAL A 125 -10.18 19.77 -8.46
C VAL A 125 -11.52 19.35 -9.07
N GLU A 126 -11.78 19.74 -10.32
CA GLU A 126 -12.99 19.32 -11.03
C GLU A 126 -13.06 17.80 -11.19
N LEU A 127 -11.98 17.16 -11.63
CA LEU A 127 -11.90 15.71 -11.78
C LEU A 127 -12.04 14.98 -10.42
N TYR A 128 -11.44 15.51 -9.35
CA TYR A 128 -11.57 14.96 -8.01
C TYR A 128 -13.03 14.95 -7.54
N ASN A 129 -13.78 16.00 -7.84
CA ASN A 129 -15.20 16.10 -7.48
C ASN A 129 -16.09 15.09 -8.22
N GLN A 130 -15.61 14.51 -9.31
CA GLN A 130 -16.29 13.45 -10.06
C GLN A 130 -15.92 12.04 -9.55
N VAL A 131 -14.92 11.91 -8.68
CA VAL A 131 -14.53 10.62 -8.11
C VAL A 131 -15.70 10.00 -7.33
N PRO A 132 -16.03 8.72 -7.57
CA PRO A 132 -17.15 8.06 -6.90
C PRO A 132 -17.02 8.06 -5.38
N VAL A 133 -18.16 8.13 -4.69
CA VAL A 133 -18.24 8.14 -3.22
C VAL A 133 -18.78 6.81 -2.72
N TYR A 134 -18.01 6.11 -1.89
CA TYR A 134 -18.35 4.78 -1.37
C TYR A 134 -18.48 4.82 0.16
N SER A 135 -19.36 3.99 0.70
CA SER A 135 -19.47 3.82 2.16
C SER A 135 -18.34 2.95 2.69
N ARG A 136 -17.97 3.13 3.97
CA ARG A 136 -16.94 2.32 4.63
C ARG A 136 -17.24 0.81 4.54
N ARG A 137 -18.51 0.42 4.69
CA ARG A 137 -18.94 -0.98 4.53
C ARG A 137 -18.64 -1.52 3.13
N ARG A 138 -18.87 -0.71 2.08
CA ARG A 138 -18.61 -1.13 0.69
C ARG A 138 -17.11 -1.32 0.45
N ILE A 139 -16.28 -0.41 0.97
CA ILE A 139 -14.81 -0.51 0.88
C ILE A 139 -14.30 -1.78 1.56
N ILE A 140 -14.74 -2.06 2.80
CA ILE A 140 -14.36 -3.28 3.54
C ILE A 140 -14.85 -4.55 2.83
N ALA A 141 -16.10 -4.57 2.38
CA ALA A 141 -16.63 -5.75 1.68
C ALA A 141 -15.86 -6.03 0.39
N ALA A 142 -15.49 -4.98 -0.35
CA ALA A 142 -14.70 -5.11 -1.56
C ALA A 142 -13.27 -5.59 -1.27
N SER A 143 -12.61 -5.05 -0.23
CA SER A 143 -11.25 -5.45 0.15
C SER A 143 -11.17 -6.91 0.59
N GLU A 144 -12.13 -7.38 1.39
CA GLU A 144 -12.23 -8.79 1.79
C GLU A 144 -12.54 -9.72 0.60
N THR A 145 -13.39 -9.26 -0.32
CA THR A 145 -13.69 -10.02 -1.55
C THR A 145 -12.44 -10.18 -2.41
N LEU A 146 -11.66 -9.11 -2.60
CA LEU A 146 -10.43 -9.16 -3.36
C LEU A 146 -9.40 -10.10 -2.71
N LEU A 147 -9.29 -10.09 -1.37
CA LEU A 147 -8.44 -11.05 -0.66
C LEU A 147 -8.89 -12.49 -0.89
N GLY A 148 -10.18 -12.78 -0.82
CA GLY A 148 -10.73 -14.10 -1.08
C GLY A 148 -10.44 -14.59 -2.51
N LEU A 149 -10.56 -13.70 -3.49
CA LEU A 149 -10.19 -13.99 -4.89
C LEU A 149 -8.68 -14.26 -5.03
N SER A 150 -7.84 -13.41 -4.44
CA SER A 150 -6.37 -13.59 -4.45
C SER A 150 -5.93 -14.90 -3.78
N LYS A 151 -6.60 -15.30 -2.68
CA LYS A 151 -6.41 -16.62 -2.05
C LYS A 151 -6.78 -17.73 -3.02
N SER A 152 -7.96 -17.65 -3.63
CA SER A 152 -8.43 -18.68 -4.57
C SER A 152 -7.53 -18.80 -5.81
N ALA A 153 -6.91 -17.71 -6.24
CA ALA A 153 -5.93 -17.66 -7.32
C ALA A 153 -4.51 -18.11 -6.91
N GLY A 154 -4.28 -18.46 -5.63
CA GLY A 154 -2.99 -18.92 -5.13
C GLY A 154 -1.97 -17.82 -4.91
N LEU A 155 -2.36 -16.54 -4.95
CA LEU A 155 -1.48 -15.38 -4.82
C LEU A 155 -1.05 -15.09 -3.39
N VAL A 156 -1.68 -15.71 -2.38
CA VAL A 156 -1.34 -15.49 -0.96
C VAL A 156 -1.24 -16.79 -0.16
N ASN A 157 -1.48 -17.95 -0.78
CA ASN A 157 -1.65 -19.23 -0.07
C ASN A 157 -0.35 -19.96 0.30
N LYS A 158 0.81 -19.48 -0.14
CA LYS A 158 2.10 -20.21 0.03
C LYS A 158 3.10 -19.51 0.94
N CYS A 159 2.73 -18.38 1.54
CA CYS A 159 3.61 -17.70 2.46
C CYS A 159 3.52 -18.37 3.85
N PRO A 160 4.62 -18.88 4.43
CA PRO A 160 4.63 -19.47 5.77
C PRO A 160 4.07 -18.51 6.83
N ILE A 161 4.25 -17.22 6.60
CA ILE A 161 3.74 -16.16 7.45
C ILE A 161 2.21 -16.22 7.51
N PHE A 162 1.49 -16.42 6.39
CA PHE A 162 0.01 -16.45 6.33
C PHE A 162 -0.61 -17.70 7.00
N ASN A 163 0.22 -18.69 7.37
CA ASN A 163 -0.19 -19.88 8.13
C ASN A 163 0.10 -19.75 9.64
N LEU A 164 0.65 -18.62 10.10
CA LEU A 164 0.71 -18.32 11.53
C LEU A 164 -0.68 -17.90 12.01
N PRO A 165 -1.11 -18.36 13.20
CA PRO A 165 -2.42 -17.99 13.72
C PRO A 165 -2.51 -16.47 13.88
N THR A 166 -3.40 -15.85 13.10
CA THR A 166 -3.83 -14.46 13.35
C THR A 166 -4.35 -14.38 14.77
N ARG A 167 -3.83 -13.43 15.56
CA ARG A 167 -4.22 -13.23 16.95
C ARG A 167 -5.69 -12.82 17.01
N SER A 168 -6.59 -13.80 17.10
CA SER A 168 -8.02 -13.60 17.26
C SER A 168 -8.36 -13.23 18.71
N GLY A 169 -9.04 -12.10 18.90
CA GLY A 169 -9.70 -11.70 20.16
C GLY A 169 -9.12 -10.40 20.76
N SER A 170 -9.91 -9.41 21.20
CA SER A 170 -11.20 -9.56 21.88
C SER A 170 -12.20 -8.42 21.59
N ARG A 171 -13.46 -8.75 21.87
CA ARG A 171 -14.61 -7.84 22.01
C ARG A 171 -14.43 -6.90 23.21
N ALA A 172 -15.15 -5.77 23.11
CA ALA A 172 -15.31 -4.69 24.09
C ALA A 172 -15.42 -5.09 25.57
N ALA A 173 -14.74 -4.32 26.43
CA ALA A 173 -15.21 -3.84 27.73
C ALA A 173 -14.35 -2.64 28.17
N GLU A 174 -14.99 -1.56 28.62
CA GLU A 174 -14.35 -0.33 29.09
C GLU A 174 -13.67 -0.45 30.46
N THR A 175 -12.74 0.48 30.67
CA THR A 175 -12.27 1.11 31.92
C THR A 175 -11.00 0.62 32.63
N VAL A 176 -10.22 1.66 32.97
CA VAL A 176 -9.12 1.80 33.94
C VAL A 176 -7.71 1.41 33.47
N HIS A 177 -6.92 2.44 33.17
CA HIS A 177 -5.45 2.37 33.13
C HIS A 177 -4.88 2.10 34.53
N PRO A 178 -3.96 1.15 34.64
CA PRO A 178 -2.69 1.45 35.30
C PRO A 178 -1.50 1.08 34.41
N GLU A 179 -0.39 1.81 34.58
CA GLU A 179 0.89 1.58 33.91
C GLU A 179 1.23 0.08 33.81
N ARG A 180 1.51 -0.40 32.59
CA ARG A 180 2.08 -1.71 32.35
C ARG A 180 3.41 -1.57 31.62
N THR A 181 4.46 -1.96 32.32
CA THR A 181 5.81 -2.26 31.82
C THR A 181 5.75 -3.09 30.54
N GLN A 182 6.53 -2.68 29.54
CA GLN A 182 6.66 -3.35 28.25
C GLN A 182 7.14 -4.81 28.43
N PRO A 183 6.47 -5.81 27.84
CA PRO A 183 7.05 -7.13 27.69
C PRO A 183 8.06 -7.11 26.52
N GLN A 184 9.32 -7.44 26.83
CA GLN A 184 10.35 -7.74 25.84
C GLN A 184 9.94 -9.01 25.07
N PHE A 185 9.68 -8.87 23.77
CA PHE A 185 9.52 -10.03 22.89
C PHE A 185 10.89 -10.56 22.47
N GLN A 186 11.29 -11.66 23.10
CA GLN A 186 12.46 -12.44 22.76
C GLN A 186 12.00 -13.59 21.86
N LEU A 187 12.03 -13.41 20.54
CA LEU A 187 12.03 -14.54 19.59
C LEU A 187 12.69 -14.12 18.27
N LEU A 188 14.02 -14.17 18.25
CA LEU A 188 14.81 -13.89 17.05
C LEU A 188 16.06 -14.77 17.06
N THR A 189 15.89 -16.09 17.02
CA THR A 189 17.03 -17.03 16.93
C THR A 189 16.66 -18.41 16.40
N GLN A 190 15.79 -18.59 15.38
CA GLN A 190 15.68 -19.92 14.73
C GLN A 190 15.43 -19.94 13.20
N ILE A 191 15.78 -18.89 12.45
CA ILE A 191 15.85 -18.96 10.97
C ILE A 191 17.31 -19.03 10.46
N VAL A 192 18.30 -18.96 11.34
CA VAL A 192 19.73 -19.01 10.97
C VAL A 192 20.38 -20.27 11.54
N SER A 193 19.84 -21.46 11.26
CA SER A 193 20.49 -22.72 11.69
C SER A 193 19.99 -23.92 10.89
N ALA A 194 20.16 -23.92 9.57
CA ALA A 194 20.24 -25.14 8.75
C ALA A 194 20.65 -24.74 7.34
N ASP A 195 21.96 -24.58 7.15
CA ASP A 195 22.70 -25.19 6.04
C ASP A 195 24.19 -24.94 6.29
N ASP A 196 24.85 -26.01 6.73
CA ASP A 196 26.27 -26.10 7.01
C ASP A 196 27.09 -26.15 5.71
N GLU A 197 28.25 -25.53 5.78
CA GLU A 197 29.53 -25.93 5.18
C GLU A 197 29.51 -26.52 3.76
N SER A 198 29.62 -25.67 2.75
CA SER A 198 30.75 -25.71 1.81
C SER A 198 30.65 -24.61 0.74
N GLY A 199 31.60 -23.67 0.79
CA GLY A 199 32.19 -23.00 -0.37
C GLY A 199 31.29 -22.23 -1.35
N SER A 200 31.50 -20.91 -1.38
CA SER A 200 31.40 -20.02 -2.56
C SER A 200 30.05 -19.32 -2.84
N ARG A 201 30.16 -17.98 -2.87
CA ARG A 201 29.37 -16.96 -3.62
C ARG A 201 28.10 -16.36 -2.99
N THR A 202 28.29 -15.10 -2.58
CA THR A 202 27.37 -13.94 -2.72
C THR A 202 25.92 -14.15 -2.28
N VAL A 203 25.65 -13.78 -1.03
CA VAL A 203 24.30 -13.47 -0.56
C VAL A 203 23.79 -12.25 -1.34
N SER A 204 22.82 -12.45 -2.25
CA SER A 204 22.39 -11.40 -3.18
C SER A 204 21.72 -10.22 -2.46
N GLU A 205 22.01 -9.01 -2.94
CA GLU A 205 21.54 -7.70 -2.46
C GLU A 205 20.01 -7.49 -2.46
N HIS A 206 19.21 -8.51 -2.77
CA HIS A 206 17.78 -8.39 -3.07
C HIS A 206 16.83 -8.24 -1.88
N HIS A 207 17.30 -8.27 -0.63
CA HIS A 207 16.41 -8.35 0.54
C HIS A 207 16.71 -7.35 1.67
N ALA A 208 17.58 -6.36 1.47
CA ALA A 208 17.89 -5.37 2.51
C ALA A 208 16.67 -4.52 2.87
N ALA A 209 15.96 -3.96 1.88
CA ALA A 209 14.81 -3.09 2.12
C ALA A 209 13.61 -3.81 2.77
N LEU A 210 13.36 -5.08 2.41
CA LEU A 210 12.31 -5.89 3.01
C LEU A 210 12.64 -6.24 4.47
N ARG A 211 13.92 -6.52 4.76
CA ARG A 211 14.41 -6.79 6.11
C ARG A 211 14.30 -5.54 6.99
N ASP A 212 14.78 -4.40 6.50
CA ASP A 212 14.76 -3.14 7.23
C ASP A 212 13.32 -2.69 7.52
N ALA A 213 12.42 -2.87 6.54
CA ALA A 213 11.00 -2.57 6.70
C ALA A 213 10.30 -3.49 7.72
N LEU A 214 10.60 -4.80 7.71
CA LEU A 214 10.06 -5.74 8.69
C LEU A 214 10.60 -5.49 10.11
N THR A 215 11.76 -4.84 10.24
CA THR A 215 12.35 -4.46 11.55
C THR A 215 11.92 -3.09 12.07
N ALA A 216 11.23 -2.28 11.27
CA ALA A 216 10.77 -0.96 11.70
C ALA A 216 9.53 -1.10 12.61
N GLU A 217 9.66 -0.71 13.88
CA GLU A 217 8.58 -0.78 14.88
C GLU A 217 7.34 0.06 14.51
N ASN A 218 7.47 1.03 13.60
CA ASN A 218 6.37 1.79 13.02
C ASN A 218 6.69 2.23 11.57
N LEU A 219 6.21 1.48 10.59
CA LEU A 219 6.47 1.75 9.16
C LEU A 219 5.78 3.02 8.64
N ASP A 220 4.66 3.43 9.23
CA ASP A 220 4.02 4.69 8.84
C ASP A 220 4.96 5.87 9.13
N GLU A 221 5.67 5.84 10.27
CA GLU A 221 6.70 6.85 10.61
C GLU A 221 7.93 6.74 9.72
N ALA A 222 8.43 5.52 9.44
CA ALA A 222 9.59 5.30 8.57
C ALA A 222 9.33 5.80 7.14
N PHE A 223 8.12 5.56 6.61
CA PHE A 223 7.71 6.04 5.30
C PHE A 223 7.61 7.59 5.26
N ILE A 224 7.00 8.22 6.27
CA ILE A 224 6.94 9.68 6.39
C ILE A 224 8.36 10.27 6.44
N GLN A 225 9.27 9.68 7.22
CA GLN A 225 10.65 10.14 7.33
C GLN A 225 11.42 9.94 6.02
N GLY A 226 11.18 8.85 5.29
CA GLY A 226 11.76 8.57 3.97
C GLY A 226 11.22 9.46 2.84
N MET A 227 9.97 9.92 2.92
CA MET A 227 9.40 10.86 1.95
C MET A 227 9.86 12.31 2.16
N ARG A 228 10.21 12.74 3.38
CA ARG A 228 10.66 14.11 3.68
C ARG A 228 11.83 14.60 2.80
N PRO A 229 12.92 13.83 2.60
CA PRO A 229 14.01 14.22 1.69
C PRO A 229 13.55 14.27 0.22
N ALA A 230 12.71 13.32 -0.22
CA ALA A 230 12.24 13.25 -1.60
C ALA A 230 11.32 14.42 -1.96
N VAL A 231 10.40 14.80 -1.07
CA VAL A 231 9.51 15.96 -1.25
C VAL A 231 10.30 17.28 -1.15
N SER A 232 11.25 17.41 -0.22
CA SER A 232 12.11 18.60 -0.10
C SER A 232 12.99 18.84 -1.34
N ALA A 233 13.56 17.76 -1.90
CA ALA A 233 14.36 17.84 -3.13
C ALA A 233 13.52 18.20 -4.36
N ILE A 234 12.26 17.76 -4.43
CA ILE A 234 11.35 18.02 -5.55
C ILE A 234 10.74 19.43 -5.47
N VAL A 235 10.32 19.89 -4.30
CA VAL A 235 9.81 21.25 -4.09
C VAL A 235 10.88 22.29 -4.40
N SER A 236 12.13 22.04 -4.00
CA SER A 236 13.27 22.90 -4.34
C SER A 236 13.55 22.96 -5.85
N ALA A 237 13.33 21.86 -6.58
CA ALA A 237 13.52 21.81 -8.04
C ALA A 237 12.40 22.49 -8.84
N SER A 238 11.16 22.52 -8.31
CA SER A 238 10.03 23.21 -8.95
C SER A 238 10.08 24.73 -8.76
N VAL A 239 10.53 25.19 -7.58
CA VAL A 239 10.73 26.63 -7.32
C VAL A 239 11.85 27.22 -8.18
N TYR A 240 12.91 26.45 -8.47
CA TYR A 240 14.00 26.91 -9.34
C TYR A 240 13.62 27.04 -10.82
N ARG A 241 12.68 26.24 -11.33
CA ARG A 241 12.20 26.35 -12.74
C ARG A 241 11.20 27.49 -12.95
N GLY A 242 10.48 27.91 -11.90
CA GLY A 242 9.59 29.08 -11.95
C GLY A 242 10.33 30.42 -12.01
N ALA A 243 11.56 30.48 -11.51
CA ALA A 243 12.36 31.71 -11.43
C ALA A 243 13.22 31.99 -12.68
N GLN A 244 13.26 31.09 -13.67
CA GLN A 244 14.07 31.25 -14.90
C GLN A 244 13.25 31.70 -16.13
N ASN A 245 11.94 31.94 -15.97
CA ASN A 245 11.04 32.41 -17.04
C ASN A 245 10.36 33.75 -16.71
N LEU A 246 11.01 34.60 -15.90
CA LEU A 246 10.63 36.00 -15.66
C LEU A 246 11.79 36.92 -16.04
#